data_AF-A0A3D5GKB2-F1
#
_entry.id   AF-A0A3D5GKB2-F1
#
_cell.length_a   1.000
_cell.length_b   1.000
_cell.length_c   1.000
_cell.angle_alpha   90.00
_cell.angle_beta   90.00
_cell.angle_gamma   90.00
#
_symmetry.space_group_name_H-M   'P 1'
#
loop_
_entity.id
_entity.type
_entity.pdbx_description
1 polymer ?
#
loop_
_entity_poly.entity_id
_entity_poly.type
_entity_poly.pdbx_seq_one_letter_code
_entity_poly.pdbx_strand_id
1 'polypeptide(L)'
;MTFRLGARDEARLAGEEGPGQQFAMRLVSRAAEAMGAKALLDVVGAHVDACLYLGPATLDFAERLAGAGAQVTVPTTLNVSSLDLIHPELYRGDPDDGRAARRLMECYEEMGCRPTWTCTPYQAGERPAFGENVAWAESNAIVFANSVLGARTHRYGDFIDICCAVTGRAPAAGLHLDEARRATVLVHLDGVSDELVNRDVLYPVLGGL
;
A
#
# COMPACT_ATOMS: atom_id res chain seq x y z
N MET A 1 -21.64 15.39 0.96
CA MET A 1 -22.00 13.97 1.15
C MET A 1 -21.33 13.50 2.42
N THR A 2 -22.00 12.70 3.26
CA THR A 2 -21.51 12.33 4.60
C THR A 2 -20.79 10.97 4.54
N PHE A 3 -19.54 10.92 5.00
CA PHE A 3 -18.77 9.69 5.22
C PHE A 3 -19.44 8.86 6.32
N ARG A 4 -19.62 7.54 6.09
CA ARG A 4 -20.29 6.64 7.03
C ARG A 4 -19.41 5.43 7.34
N LEU A 5 -19.31 5.12 8.62
CA LEU A 5 -18.68 3.92 9.13
C LEU A 5 -19.76 2.89 9.48
N GLY A 6 -19.43 1.61 9.33
CA GLY A 6 -20.26 0.53 9.86
C GLY A 6 -19.98 0.32 11.35
N ALA A 7 -20.84 -0.41 12.05
CA ALA A 7 -20.71 -0.65 13.50
C ALA A 7 -19.33 -1.22 13.91
N ARG A 8 -18.76 -2.14 13.11
CA ARG A 8 -17.40 -2.68 13.33
C ARG A 8 -16.33 -1.60 13.25
N ASP A 9 -16.46 -0.69 12.28
CA ASP A 9 -15.48 0.37 12.08
C ASP A 9 -15.59 1.44 13.19
N GLU A 10 -16.81 1.73 13.65
CA GLU A 10 -17.07 2.63 14.78
C GLU A 10 -16.49 2.07 16.09
N ALA A 11 -16.70 0.79 16.38
CA ALA A 11 -16.13 0.13 17.56
C ALA A 11 -14.59 0.19 17.58
N ARG A 12 -13.96 -0.02 16.42
CA ARG A 12 -12.50 0.11 16.24
C ARG A 12 -12.03 1.54 16.48
N LEU A 13 -12.78 2.53 15.97
CA LEU A 13 -12.47 3.94 16.19
C LEU A 13 -12.67 4.35 17.66
N ALA A 14 -13.60 3.70 18.37
CA ALA A 14 -13.80 3.84 19.81
C ALA A 14 -12.70 3.15 20.66
N GLY A 15 -11.89 2.28 20.06
CA GLY A 15 -10.75 1.62 20.70
C GLY A 15 -11.08 0.27 21.35
N GLU A 16 -12.21 -0.35 21.00
CA GLU A 16 -12.64 -1.63 21.57
C GLU A 16 -11.70 -2.80 21.21
N GLU A 17 -10.96 -2.68 20.10
CA GLU A 17 -9.95 -3.65 19.64
C GLU A 17 -8.50 -3.22 19.98
N GLY A 18 -8.34 -2.26 20.90
CA GLY A 18 -7.03 -1.81 21.39
C GLY A 18 -6.46 -0.58 20.66
N PRO A 19 -5.39 0.03 21.22
CA PRO A 19 -4.91 1.34 20.80
C PRO A 19 -4.27 1.33 19.41
N GLY A 20 -3.57 0.25 19.02
CA GLY A 20 -3.01 0.11 17.68
C GLY A 20 -4.09 0.09 16.59
N GLN A 21 -5.15 -0.70 16.79
CA GLN A 21 -6.31 -0.77 15.90
C GLN A 21 -7.02 0.58 15.80
N GLN A 22 -7.20 1.26 16.94
CA GLN A 22 -7.81 2.59 17.00
C GLN A 22 -7.02 3.63 16.20
N PHE A 23 -5.70 3.63 16.37
CA PHE A 23 -4.81 4.55 15.68
C PHE A 23 -4.87 4.36 14.16
N ALA A 24 -4.80 3.10 13.71
CA ALA A 24 -4.92 2.75 12.29
C ALA A 24 -6.29 3.13 11.71
N MET A 25 -7.39 2.80 12.41
CA MET A 25 -8.74 3.12 11.97
C MET A 25 -8.97 4.64 11.85
N ARG A 26 -8.41 5.42 12.78
CA ARG A 26 -8.46 6.89 12.68
C ARG A 26 -7.76 7.39 11.43
N LEU A 27 -6.58 6.87 11.08
CA LEU A 27 -5.85 7.28 9.88
C LEU A 27 -6.58 6.88 8.60
N VAL A 28 -7.09 5.64 8.50
CA VAL A 28 -7.88 5.18 7.35
C VAL A 28 -9.13 6.02 7.18
N SER A 29 -9.83 6.34 8.27
CA SER A 29 -11.03 7.19 8.23
C SER A 29 -10.72 8.60 7.75
N ARG A 30 -9.63 9.22 8.25
CA ARG A 30 -9.20 10.56 7.80
C ARG A 30 -8.74 10.57 6.35
N ALA A 31 -8.01 9.54 5.92
CA ALA A 31 -7.63 9.39 4.52
C ALA A 31 -8.86 9.25 3.62
N ALA A 32 -9.84 8.44 4.03
CA ALA A 32 -11.10 8.29 3.32
C ALA A 32 -11.87 9.61 3.18
N GLU A 33 -11.97 10.40 4.26
CA GLU A 33 -12.56 11.74 4.22
C GLU A 33 -11.81 12.67 3.26
N ALA A 34 -10.47 12.70 3.33
CA ALA A 34 -9.63 13.54 2.48
C ALA A 34 -9.74 13.16 0.99
N MET A 35 -9.97 11.89 0.70
CA MET A 35 -10.19 11.36 -0.65
C MET A 35 -11.63 11.52 -1.14
N GLY A 36 -12.52 12.10 -0.33
CA GLY A 36 -13.95 12.24 -0.67
C GLY A 36 -14.72 10.91 -0.70
N ALA A 37 -14.18 9.86 -0.07
CA ALA A 37 -14.85 8.57 0.05
C ALA A 37 -16.11 8.70 0.91
N LYS A 38 -17.11 7.86 0.63
CA LYS A 38 -18.37 7.83 1.39
C LYS A 38 -18.44 6.71 2.41
N ALA A 39 -17.56 5.72 2.25
CA ALA A 39 -17.49 4.51 3.05
C ALA A 39 -16.08 3.92 2.97
N LEU A 40 -15.85 2.88 3.76
CA LEU A 40 -14.68 2.01 3.64
C LEU A 40 -15.09 0.68 2.98
N LEU A 41 -14.14 0.06 2.28
CA LEU A 41 -14.27 -1.27 1.67
C LEU A 41 -13.45 -2.27 2.46
N ASP A 42 -13.92 -3.52 2.52
CA ASP A 42 -13.10 -4.63 2.99
C ASP A 42 -11.98 -4.90 1.98
N VAL A 43 -10.78 -5.12 2.47
CA VAL A 43 -9.67 -5.64 1.66
C VAL A 43 -9.38 -7.09 2.02
N VAL A 44 -8.97 -7.89 1.03
CA VAL A 44 -8.65 -9.32 1.23
C VAL A 44 -7.17 -9.56 1.53
N GLY A 45 -6.32 -8.56 1.32
CA GLY A 45 -4.89 -8.64 1.57
C GLY A 45 -4.21 -7.28 1.36
N ALA A 46 -2.94 -7.20 1.76
CA ALA A 46 -2.14 -5.99 1.70
C ALA A 46 -0.69 -6.26 1.27
N HIS A 47 -0.07 -5.23 0.70
CA HIS A 47 1.36 -5.18 0.40
C HIS A 47 1.87 -3.82 0.86
N VAL A 48 2.65 -3.83 1.94
CA VAL A 48 3.12 -2.62 2.63
C VAL A 48 4.36 -2.10 1.92
N ASP A 49 4.28 -0.86 1.45
CA ASP A 49 5.32 -0.10 0.77
C ASP A 49 6.24 0.65 1.77
N ALA A 50 5.70 1.03 2.93
CA ALA A 50 6.38 1.81 3.97
C ALA A 50 7.55 1.07 4.70
N CYS A 51 8.20 0.11 4.02
CA CYS A 51 9.32 -0.71 4.49
C CYS A 51 10.70 -0.06 4.27
N LEU A 52 10.78 1.03 3.51
CA LEU A 52 12.00 1.79 3.29
C LEU A 52 12.22 2.79 4.43
N TYR A 53 13.43 2.80 5.01
CA TYR A 53 13.83 3.83 5.95
C TYR A 53 14.14 5.12 5.20
N LEU A 54 13.27 6.12 5.36
CA LEU A 54 13.39 7.45 4.74
C LEU A 54 13.68 8.55 5.78
N GLY A 55 13.95 8.14 7.02
CA GLY A 55 14.26 9.01 8.15
C GLY A 55 13.49 8.63 9.41
N PRO A 56 13.69 9.36 10.52
CA PRO A 56 13.11 9.00 11.82
C PRO A 56 11.59 8.83 11.81
N ALA A 57 10.87 9.63 11.02
CA ALA A 57 9.41 9.57 10.97
C ALA A 57 8.86 8.22 10.49
N THR A 58 9.54 7.53 9.56
CA THR A 58 9.08 6.20 9.10
C THR A 58 9.23 5.17 10.20
N LEU A 59 10.31 5.25 10.99
CA LEU A 59 10.54 4.36 12.13
C LEU A 59 9.59 4.68 13.29
N ASP A 60 9.48 5.95 13.69
CA ASP A 60 8.61 6.40 14.78
C ASP A 60 7.16 5.95 14.56
N PHE A 61 6.70 5.99 13.30
CA PHE A 61 5.36 5.54 12.94
C PHE A 61 5.17 4.03 13.17
N ALA A 62 6.12 3.22 12.67
CA ALA A 62 6.06 1.77 12.81
C ALA A 62 6.20 1.32 14.27
N GLU A 63 7.13 1.92 15.03
CA GLU A 63 7.31 1.66 16.46
C GLU A 63 6.07 2.06 17.26
N ARG A 64 5.42 3.17 16.91
CA ARG A 64 4.18 3.57 17.55
C ARG A 64 3.06 2.56 17.34
N LEU A 65 2.90 2.03 16.12
CA LEU A 65 1.89 1.02 15.82
C LEU A 65 2.20 -0.30 16.52
N ALA A 66 3.42 -0.81 16.37
CA ALA A 66 3.87 -2.06 16.99
C ALA A 66 3.80 -1.99 18.53
N GLY A 67 4.30 -0.90 19.13
CA GLY A 67 4.24 -0.65 20.56
C GLY A 67 2.82 -0.45 21.11
N ALA A 68 1.87 -0.05 20.26
CA ALA A 68 0.44 -0.02 20.59
C ALA A 68 -0.26 -1.38 20.36
N GLY A 69 0.49 -2.43 20.05
CA GLY A 69 -0.03 -3.79 19.86
C GLY A 69 -0.85 -3.98 18.58
N ALA A 70 -0.66 -3.14 17.55
CA ALA A 70 -1.31 -3.36 16.26
C ALA A 70 -0.89 -4.71 15.68
N GLN A 71 -1.84 -5.39 15.03
CA GLN A 71 -1.62 -6.63 14.28
C GLN A 71 -2.39 -6.54 12.98
N VAL A 72 -1.82 -7.06 11.89
CA VAL A 72 -2.53 -7.13 10.61
C VAL A 72 -3.71 -8.10 10.72
N THR A 73 -4.84 -7.73 10.12
CA THR A 73 -6.07 -8.56 10.15
C THR A 73 -6.33 -9.28 8.82
N VAL A 74 -5.50 -9.02 7.81
CA VAL A 74 -5.53 -9.65 6.49
C VAL A 74 -4.13 -10.15 6.12
N PRO A 75 -3.99 -11.15 5.23
CA PRO A 75 -2.69 -11.55 4.69
C PRO A 75 -1.92 -10.35 4.15
N THR A 76 -0.74 -10.12 4.72
CA THR A 76 0.04 -8.90 4.45
C THR A 76 1.48 -9.27 4.12
N THR A 77 2.00 -8.70 3.04
CA THR A 77 3.38 -8.88 2.59
C THR A 77 4.16 -7.58 2.64
N LEU A 78 5.48 -7.68 2.72
CA LEU A 78 6.38 -6.53 2.82
C LEU A 78 7.13 -6.28 1.51
N ASN A 79 7.16 -5.02 1.09
CA ASN A 79 7.98 -4.55 0.00
C ASN A 79 9.48 -4.64 0.36
N VAL A 80 10.38 -4.29 -0.56
CA VAL A 80 11.82 -4.16 -0.34
C VAL A 80 12.11 -3.25 0.86
N SER A 81 13.20 -3.56 1.56
CA SER A 81 13.74 -2.70 2.60
C SER A 81 15.00 -1.98 2.11
N SER A 82 15.51 -1.06 2.93
CA SER A 82 16.76 -0.35 2.64
C SER A 82 18.03 -1.19 2.85
N LEU A 83 17.91 -2.46 3.24
CA LEU A 83 19.02 -3.32 3.61
C LEU A 83 19.03 -4.63 2.83
N ASP A 84 20.22 -5.05 2.39
CA ASP A 84 20.47 -6.43 2.00
C ASP A 84 20.57 -7.30 3.27
N LEU A 85 19.61 -8.19 3.48
CA LEU A 85 19.61 -9.12 4.61
C LEU A 85 20.59 -10.30 4.42
N ILE A 86 21.01 -10.59 3.19
CA ILE A 86 21.95 -11.66 2.87
C ILE A 86 23.39 -11.15 3.08
N HIS A 87 23.67 -9.91 2.66
CA HIS A 87 25.00 -9.29 2.77
C HIS A 87 24.97 -7.93 3.48
N PRO A 88 24.56 -7.87 4.76
CA PRO A 88 24.44 -6.60 5.50
C PRO A 88 25.77 -5.85 5.65
N GLU A 89 26.91 -6.54 5.56
CA GLU A 89 28.26 -5.97 5.58
C GLU A 89 28.57 -5.09 4.37
N LEU A 90 27.80 -5.21 3.29
CA LEU A 90 27.95 -4.38 2.08
C LEU A 90 27.24 -3.04 2.20
N TYR A 91 26.45 -2.81 3.25
CA TYR A 91 25.79 -1.53 3.47
C TYR A 91 26.83 -0.42 3.68
N ARG A 92 26.74 0.64 2.86
CA ARG A 92 27.69 1.77 2.83
C ARG A 92 27.11 3.07 3.40
N GLY A 93 25.88 3.04 3.90
CA GLY A 93 25.24 4.22 4.50
C GLY A 93 25.67 4.43 5.95
N ASP A 94 25.03 5.40 6.62
CA ASP A 94 25.26 5.65 8.04
C ASP A 94 24.87 4.39 8.86
N PRO A 95 25.78 3.84 9.69
CA PRO A 95 25.46 2.68 10.53
C PRO A 95 24.21 2.87 11.40
N ASP A 96 23.87 4.10 11.79
CA ASP A 96 22.70 4.41 12.60
C ASP A 96 21.42 4.28 11.78
N ASP A 97 21.42 4.80 10.54
CA ASP A 97 20.35 4.58 9.57
C ASP A 97 20.18 3.10 9.26
N GLY A 98 21.28 2.35 9.18
CA GLY A 98 21.24 0.90 8.98
C GLY A 98 20.57 0.17 10.15
N ARG A 99 20.83 0.58 11.39
CA ARG A 99 20.13 0.02 12.57
C ARG A 99 18.66 0.42 12.60
N ALA A 100 18.35 1.66 12.24
CA ALA A 100 16.99 2.16 12.17
C ALA A 100 16.16 1.45 11.08
N ALA A 101 16.75 1.19 9.92
CA ALA A 101 16.13 0.42 8.85
C ALA A 101 15.84 -1.02 9.29
N ARG A 102 16.78 -1.67 9.98
CA ARG A 102 16.55 -3.01 10.54
C ARG A 102 15.41 -3.00 11.56
N ARG A 103 15.38 -2.02 12.47
CA ARG A 103 14.30 -1.91 13.45
C ARG A 103 12.94 -1.70 12.78
N LEU A 104 12.88 -0.89 11.72
CA LEU A 104 11.66 -0.67 10.94
C LEU A 104 11.12 -2.00 10.38
N MET A 105 12.00 -2.83 9.83
CA MET A 105 11.63 -4.16 9.32
C MET A 105 11.06 -5.05 10.42
N GLU A 106 11.75 -5.12 11.57
CA GLU A 106 11.32 -5.88 12.74
C GLU A 106 9.93 -5.44 13.23
N CYS A 107 9.64 -4.12 13.28
CA CYS A 107 8.32 -3.63 13.67
C CYS A 107 7.19 -4.16 12.78
N TYR A 108 7.40 -4.25 11.47
CA TYR A 108 6.38 -4.81 10.57
C TYR A 108 6.22 -6.32 10.69
N GLU A 109 7.31 -7.06 10.92
CA GLU A 109 7.25 -8.48 11.23
C GLU A 109 6.53 -8.73 12.57
N GLU A 110 6.81 -7.93 13.60
CA GLU A 110 6.13 -7.96 14.91
C GLU A 110 4.61 -7.71 14.79
N MET A 111 4.18 -6.94 13.79
CA MET A 111 2.76 -6.72 13.47
C MET A 111 2.12 -7.88 12.70
N GLY A 112 2.86 -8.96 12.40
CA GLY A 112 2.37 -10.15 11.71
C GLY A 112 2.48 -10.10 10.18
N CYS A 113 3.22 -9.13 9.63
CA CYS A 113 3.45 -9.07 8.19
C CYS A 113 4.45 -10.15 7.75
N ARG A 114 4.26 -10.69 6.55
CA ARG A 114 5.17 -11.68 5.97
C ARG A 114 6.33 -11.00 5.25
N PRO A 115 7.60 -11.27 5.65
CA PRO A 115 8.79 -10.62 5.11
C PRO A 115 9.17 -11.15 3.71
N THR A 116 8.44 -10.71 2.68
CA THR A 116 8.72 -11.10 1.29
C THR A 116 9.83 -10.29 0.63
N TRP A 117 10.11 -9.08 1.13
CA TRP A 117 11.19 -8.19 0.70
C TRP A 117 11.31 -8.04 -0.82
N THR A 118 10.18 -7.79 -1.49
CA THR A 118 10.13 -7.57 -2.94
C THR A 118 9.06 -6.58 -3.31
N CYS A 119 9.34 -5.72 -4.30
CA CYS A 119 8.36 -4.82 -4.90
C CYS A 119 7.44 -5.51 -5.90
N THR A 120 7.70 -6.77 -6.22
CA THR A 120 6.91 -7.56 -7.16
C THR A 120 6.19 -8.72 -6.45
N PRO A 121 5.25 -8.45 -5.52
CA PRO A 121 4.59 -9.50 -4.74
C PRO A 121 3.89 -10.54 -5.63
N TYR A 122 3.42 -10.13 -6.80
CA TYR A 122 2.80 -10.99 -7.82
C TYR A 122 3.74 -11.98 -8.51
N GLN A 123 5.06 -11.75 -8.46
CA GLN A 123 6.07 -12.73 -8.85
C GLN A 123 6.39 -13.70 -7.69
N ALA A 124 6.22 -13.24 -6.45
CA ALA A 124 6.38 -14.05 -5.25
C ALA A 124 5.13 -14.88 -4.88
N GLY A 125 4.08 -14.83 -5.70
CA GLY A 125 2.89 -15.69 -5.59
C GLY A 125 1.61 -14.98 -5.13
N GLU A 126 1.69 -13.73 -4.67
CA GLU A 126 0.50 -12.99 -4.24
C GLU A 126 -0.32 -12.52 -5.44
N ARG A 127 -1.47 -13.15 -5.67
CA ARG A 127 -2.31 -12.87 -6.83
C ARG A 127 -3.78 -12.84 -6.42
N PRO A 128 -4.27 -11.68 -5.94
CA PRO A 128 -5.68 -11.46 -5.66
C PRO A 128 -6.54 -11.74 -6.90
N ALA A 129 -7.75 -12.21 -6.68
CA ALA A 129 -8.67 -12.53 -7.76
C ALA A 129 -9.26 -11.27 -8.42
N PHE A 130 -9.81 -11.45 -9.61
CA PHE A 130 -10.48 -10.39 -10.35
C PHE A 130 -11.58 -9.75 -9.49
N GLY A 131 -11.56 -8.42 -9.39
CA GLY A 131 -12.54 -7.63 -8.65
C GLY A 131 -12.33 -7.54 -7.13
N GLU A 132 -11.40 -8.31 -6.55
CA GLU A 132 -11.10 -8.21 -5.12
C GLU A 132 -10.41 -6.89 -4.78
N ASN A 133 -10.75 -6.32 -3.62
CA ASN A 133 -10.07 -5.13 -3.12
C ASN A 133 -8.85 -5.56 -2.29
N VAL A 134 -7.70 -4.95 -2.57
CA VAL A 134 -6.47 -5.13 -1.80
C VAL A 134 -5.87 -3.79 -1.43
N ALA A 135 -5.04 -3.80 -0.40
CA ALA A 135 -4.30 -2.64 0.01
C ALA A 135 -2.84 -2.70 -0.47
N TRP A 136 -2.60 -2.46 -1.77
CA TRP A 136 -1.25 -2.41 -2.36
C TRP A 136 -0.93 -0.98 -2.78
N ALA A 137 0.02 -0.33 -2.09
CA ALA A 137 0.37 1.08 -2.33
C ALA A 137 1.61 1.30 -3.21
N GLU A 138 2.36 0.24 -3.54
CA GLU A 138 3.60 0.29 -4.32
C GLU A 138 3.37 0.55 -5.82
N SER A 139 4.31 1.27 -6.45
CA SER A 139 4.25 1.76 -7.84
C SER A 139 3.83 0.73 -8.91
N ASN A 140 4.55 -0.38 -9.06
CA ASN A 140 4.31 -1.37 -10.10
C ASN A 140 3.19 -2.34 -9.67
N ALA A 141 3.07 -2.61 -8.38
CA ALA A 141 2.12 -3.53 -7.81
C ALA A 141 0.69 -3.00 -7.99
N ILE A 142 0.49 -1.68 -7.82
CA ILE A 142 -0.77 -1.02 -8.16
C ILE A 142 -1.13 -1.26 -9.62
N VAL A 143 -0.20 -1.03 -10.54
CA VAL A 143 -0.45 -1.14 -11.98
C VAL A 143 -0.77 -2.58 -12.36
N PHE A 144 0.00 -3.55 -11.84
CA PHE A 144 -0.19 -4.97 -12.10
C PHE A 144 -1.52 -5.48 -11.53
N ALA A 145 -1.83 -5.15 -10.27
CA ALA A 145 -3.09 -5.55 -9.64
C ALA A 145 -4.29 -5.02 -10.42
N ASN A 146 -4.29 -3.74 -10.78
CA ASN A 146 -5.42 -3.14 -11.49
C ASN A 146 -5.55 -3.59 -12.94
N SER A 147 -4.44 -3.70 -13.67
CA SER A 147 -4.45 -3.84 -15.14
C SER A 147 -4.30 -5.29 -15.61
N VAL A 148 -3.52 -6.10 -14.88
CA VAL A 148 -3.24 -7.49 -15.27
C VAL A 148 -4.17 -8.45 -14.54
N LEU A 149 -4.32 -8.30 -13.22
CA LEU A 149 -5.18 -9.18 -12.42
C LEU A 149 -6.65 -8.76 -12.46
N GLY A 150 -6.92 -7.47 -12.70
CA GLY A 150 -8.25 -6.89 -12.54
C GLY A 150 -8.72 -6.81 -11.09
N ALA A 151 -7.80 -6.98 -10.13
CA ALA A 151 -8.01 -6.63 -8.74
C ALA A 151 -8.12 -5.10 -8.59
N ARG A 152 -8.45 -4.66 -7.38
CA ARG A 152 -8.78 -3.26 -7.09
C ARG A 152 -7.90 -2.74 -5.96
N THR A 153 -7.05 -1.78 -6.30
CA THR A 153 -6.26 -1.01 -5.32
C THR A 153 -6.09 0.41 -5.83
N HIS A 154 -5.84 1.34 -4.93
CA HIS A 154 -5.57 2.74 -5.27
C HIS A 154 -4.18 3.16 -4.83
N ARG A 155 -3.69 4.27 -5.40
CA ARG A 155 -2.47 4.92 -4.91
C ARG A 155 -2.84 5.80 -3.72
N TYR A 156 -2.51 5.36 -2.52
CA TYR A 156 -2.53 6.19 -1.31
C TYR A 156 -1.12 6.22 -0.71
N GLY A 157 -0.84 7.24 0.09
CA GLY A 157 0.50 7.47 0.61
C GLY A 157 0.96 6.41 1.62
N ASP A 158 2.27 6.38 1.84
CA ASP A 158 2.93 5.58 2.87
C ASP A 158 2.21 5.71 4.21
N PHE A 159 2.24 4.63 4.99
CA PHE A 159 1.54 4.44 6.27
C PHE A 159 0.06 4.08 6.16
N ILE A 160 -0.64 4.53 5.11
CA ILE A 160 -2.06 4.19 4.94
C ILE A 160 -2.23 2.71 4.58
N ASP A 161 -1.28 2.13 3.84
CA ASP A 161 -1.21 0.70 3.51
C ASP A 161 -1.18 -0.22 4.74
N ILE A 162 -0.26 0.00 5.68
CA ILE A 162 -0.20 -0.77 6.93
C ILE A 162 -1.45 -0.50 7.77
N CYS A 163 -1.98 0.72 7.79
CA CYS A 163 -3.24 0.99 8.49
C CYS A 163 -4.41 0.23 7.85
N CYS A 164 -4.43 0.09 6.52
CA CYS A 164 -5.42 -0.72 5.81
C CYS A 164 -5.24 -2.21 6.13
N ALA A 165 -4.00 -2.69 6.28
CA ALA A 165 -3.70 -4.07 6.67
C ALA A 165 -4.15 -4.39 8.11
N VAL A 166 -3.86 -3.49 9.06
CA VAL A 166 -4.28 -3.57 10.47
C VAL A 166 -5.80 -3.53 10.57
N THR A 167 -6.45 -2.61 9.86
CA THR A 167 -7.92 -2.49 9.90
C THR A 167 -8.65 -3.52 9.05
N GLY A 168 -8.02 -4.03 7.99
CA GLY A 168 -8.70 -4.78 6.93
C GLY A 168 -9.63 -3.89 6.08
N ARG A 169 -9.41 -2.57 6.09
CA ARG A 169 -10.31 -1.57 5.48
C ARG A 169 -9.53 -0.58 4.63
N ALA A 170 -10.04 -0.27 3.43
CA ALA A 170 -9.48 0.76 2.56
C ALA A 170 -10.54 1.82 2.21
N PRO A 171 -10.15 3.07 1.89
CA PRO A 171 -11.08 4.08 1.38
C PRO A 171 -11.83 3.61 0.13
N ALA A 172 -13.16 3.75 0.10
CA ALA A 172 -13.97 3.54 -1.10
C ALA A 172 -13.79 4.71 -2.08
N ALA A 173 -12.61 4.82 -2.70
CA ALA A 173 -12.23 5.94 -3.55
C ALA A 173 -11.24 5.51 -4.65
N GLY A 174 -11.12 6.38 -5.66
CA GLY A 174 -10.21 6.16 -6.78
C GLY A 174 -10.46 4.80 -7.46
N LEU A 175 -9.37 4.12 -7.82
CA LEU A 175 -9.38 2.89 -8.62
C LEU A 175 -10.04 1.67 -7.93
N HIS A 176 -10.45 1.79 -6.67
CA HIS A 176 -11.37 0.84 -6.06
C HIS A 176 -12.76 0.86 -6.73
N LEU A 177 -13.20 2.02 -7.21
CA LEU A 177 -14.53 2.25 -7.77
C LEU A 177 -14.55 2.09 -9.30
N ASP A 178 -15.67 1.60 -9.85
CA ASP A 178 -15.83 1.39 -11.29
C ASP A 178 -15.76 2.69 -12.09
N GLU A 179 -16.34 3.76 -11.54
CA GLU A 179 -16.40 5.06 -12.21
C GLU A 179 -15.01 5.63 -12.48
N ALA A 180 -14.07 5.43 -11.55
CA ALA A 180 -12.71 5.92 -11.65
C ALA A 180 -11.80 5.07 -12.55
N ARG A 181 -12.27 3.92 -13.03
CA ARG A 181 -11.52 3.01 -13.92
C ARG A 181 -11.84 3.21 -15.40
N ARG A 182 -12.82 4.08 -15.71
CA ARG A 182 -13.19 4.39 -17.09
C ARG A 182 -12.20 5.38 -17.66
N ALA A 183 -11.72 5.11 -18.87
CA ALA A 183 -10.87 6.05 -19.59
C ALA A 183 -11.61 7.38 -19.81
N THR A 184 -10.95 8.49 -19.48
CA THR A 184 -11.48 9.85 -19.64
C THR A 184 -10.75 10.63 -20.73
N VAL A 185 -9.60 10.13 -21.18
CA VAL A 185 -8.77 10.75 -22.22
C VAL A 185 -8.49 9.72 -23.31
N LEU A 186 -8.63 10.14 -24.56
CA LEU A 186 -8.22 9.39 -25.75
C LEU A 186 -7.12 10.18 -26.44
N VAL A 187 -5.94 9.57 -26.59
CA VAL A 187 -4.79 10.18 -27.26
C VAL A 187 -4.65 9.57 -28.65
N HIS A 188 -4.73 10.39 -29.69
CA HIS A 188 -4.45 10.00 -31.07
C HIS A 188 -3.01 10.37 -31.42
N LEU A 189 -2.24 9.41 -31.93
CA LEU A 189 -0.85 9.61 -32.32
C LEU A 189 -0.74 9.67 -33.84
N ASP A 190 -0.30 10.81 -34.37
CA ASP A 190 -0.04 11.01 -35.80
C ASP A 190 1.46 11.01 -36.09
N GLY A 191 1.87 10.37 -37.19
CA GLY A 191 3.27 10.35 -37.63
C GLY A 191 4.23 9.54 -36.75
N VAL A 192 3.71 8.72 -35.83
CA VAL A 192 4.49 7.78 -35.01
C VAL A 192 4.68 6.49 -35.80
N SER A 193 5.90 5.99 -35.91
CA SER A 193 6.20 4.76 -36.66
C SER A 193 5.71 3.50 -35.95
N ASP A 194 5.33 2.48 -36.72
CA ASP A 194 4.96 1.16 -36.17
C ASP A 194 6.10 0.54 -35.35
N GLU A 195 7.36 0.79 -35.73
CA GLU A 195 8.52 0.36 -34.96
C GLU A 195 8.51 0.94 -33.54
N LEU A 196 8.22 2.24 -33.40
CA LEU A 196 8.16 2.88 -32.09
C LEU A 196 6.93 2.41 -31.30
N VAL A 197 5.78 2.22 -31.96
CA VAL A 197 4.55 1.71 -31.32
C VAL A 197 4.75 0.32 -30.70
N ASN A 198 5.56 -0.53 -31.33
CA ASN A 198 5.84 -1.88 -30.84
C ASN A 198 6.98 -1.95 -29.82
N ARG A 199 7.44 -0.81 -29.27
CA ARG A 199 8.49 -0.75 -28.24
C ARG A 199 7.94 -0.20 -26.93
N ASP A 200 8.37 -0.80 -25.82
CA ASP A 200 8.00 -0.36 -24.47
C ASP A 200 8.42 1.09 -24.15
N VAL A 201 9.39 1.64 -24.89
CA VAL A 201 9.84 3.03 -24.75
C VAL A 201 8.80 4.07 -25.18
N LEU A 202 7.76 3.68 -25.94
CA LEU A 202 6.71 4.62 -26.34
C LEU A 202 6.02 5.24 -25.11
N TYR A 203 5.64 4.41 -24.13
CA TYR A 203 4.81 4.87 -23.01
C TYR A 203 5.51 5.90 -22.11
N PRO A 204 6.78 5.73 -21.70
CA PRO A 204 7.50 6.78 -20.99
C PRO A 204 7.64 8.09 -21.79
N VAL A 205 7.76 8.01 -23.12
CA VAL A 205 7.91 9.19 -24.00
C VAL A 205 6.60 9.96 -24.15
N LEU A 206 5.45 9.26 -24.15
CA LEU A 206 4.13 9.91 -24.12
C LEU A 206 3.87 10.66 -22.81
N GLY A 207 4.58 10.30 -21.73
CA GLY A 207 4.43 10.90 -20.41
C GLY A 207 3.22 10.35 -19.63
N GLY A 208 3.06 10.85 -18.39
CA GLY A 208 1.86 10.64 -17.58
C GLY A 208 0.89 11.80 -17.78
N LEU A 209 -0.41 11.50 -17.86
CA LEU A 209 -1.50 12.49 -17.87
C LEU A 209 -1.91 12.89 -16.45
#